data_AF-A0A0P7KL82-F1
#
_entry.id   AF-A0A0P7KL82-F1
#
_cell.length_a   1.000
_cell.length_b   1.000
_cell.length_c   1.000
_cell.angle_alpha   90.00
_cell.angle_beta   90.00
_cell.angle_gamma   90.00
#
_symmetry.space_group_name_H-M   'P 1'
#
loop_
_entity.id
_entity.type
_entity.pdbx_description
1 polymer ?
#
loop_
_entity_poly.entity_id
_entity_poly.type
_entity_poly.pdbx_seq_one_letter_code
_entity_poly.pdbx_strand_id
1 'polypeptide(L)'
;MQGKLFTGLSFLCFMLNFLIFGFDFLDFLYEKGIFTPLIIGVLGIISALLGMKGTIRMILILFNAFFSIAFLYTLLIGIFGFQQP
;
A
#
# COMPACT_ATOMS: atom_id res chain seq x y z
N MET A 1 -16.79 17.90 5.73
CA MET A 1 -17.20 16.50 5.99
C MET A 1 -16.47 15.51 5.07
N GLN A 2 -16.41 15.77 3.76
CA GLN A 2 -15.76 14.90 2.76
C GLN A 2 -14.27 14.62 3.03
N GLY A 3 -13.47 15.61 3.44
CA GLY A 3 -12.03 15.39 3.72
C GLY A 3 -11.76 14.35 4.81
N LYS A 4 -12.64 14.21 5.81
CA LYS A 4 -12.52 13.20 6.87
C LYS A 4 -12.75 11.78 6.34
N LEU A 5 -13.64 11.63 5.35
CA LEU A 5 -13.92 10.34 4.71
C LEU A 5 -12.73 9.86 3.88
N PHE A 6 -12.14 10.75 3.08
CA PHE A 6 -10.95 10.42 2.28
C PHE A 6 -9.72 10.11 3.16
N THR A 7 -9.54 10.82 4.27
CA THR A 7 -8.52 10.50 5.27
C THR A 7 -8.78 9.13 5.90
N GLY A 8 -10.03 8.81 6.26
CA GLY A 8 -10.40 7.49 6.78
C GLY A 8 -10.17 6.38 5.75
N LEU A 9 -10.50 6.62 4.49
CA LEU A 9 -10.27 5.67 3.40
C LEU A 9 -8.78 5.41 3.19
N SER A 10 -7.95 6.46 3.19
CA SER A 10 -6.50 6.32 3.09
C SER A 10 -5.90 5.53 4.25
N PHE A 11 -6.40 5.74 5.46
CA PHE A 11 -5.99 4.96 6.64
C PHE A 11 -6.44 3.49 6.52
N LEU A 12 -7.63 3.24 5.99
CA LEU A 12 -8.13 1.89 5.75
C LEU A 12 -7.30 1.17 4.68
N CYS A 13 -6.93 1.84 3.58
CA CYS A 13 -6.00 1.32 2.59
C CYS A 13 -4.64 0.96 3.21
N PHE A 14 -4.11 1.83 4.08
CA PHE A 14 -2.89 1.56 4.81
C PHE A 14 -3.00 0.31 5.70
N MET A 15 -4.08 0.20 6.49
CA MET A 15 -4.33 -0.94 7.36
C MET A 15 -4.48 -2.26 6.57
N LEU A 16 -5.18 -2.23 5.44
CA LEU A 16 -5.29 -3.39 4.56
C LEU A 16 -3.92 -3.81 4.02
N ASN A 17 -3.11 -2.86 3.55
CA ASN A 17 -1.75 -3.16 3.08
C ASN A 17 -0.87 -3.74 4.19
N PHE A 18 -0.96 -3.18 5.40
CA PHE A 18 -0.24 -3.69 6.56
C PHE A 18 -0.65 -5.14 6.88
N LEU A 19 -1.95 -5.42 6.85
CA LEU A 19 -2.48 -6.76 7.15
C LEU A 19 -2.09 -7.77 6.06
N ILE A 20 -2.15 -7.38 4.78
CA ILE A 20 -1.70 -8.23 3.66
C ILE A 20 -0.21 -8.54 3.80
N PHE A 21 0.61 -7.56 4.17
CA PHE A 21 2.05 -7.75 4.34
C PHE A 21 2.39 -8.60 5.58
N GLY A 22 1.61 -8.50 6.64
CA GLY A 22 1.89 -9.15 7.92
C GLY A 22 1.28 -10.55 8.10
N PHE A 23 0.12 -10.85 7.50
CA PHE A 23 -0.69 -12.01 7.90
C PHE A 23 -0.79 -13.18 6.93
N ASP A 24 -0.32 -13.07 5.69
CA ASP A 24 -0.05 -14.20 4.77
C ASP A 24 0.26 -13.63 3.38
N PHE A 25 1.36 -12.89 3.32
CA PHE A 25 1.73 -12.12 2.14
C PHE A 25 1.87 -12.99 0.89
N LEU A 26 2.48 -14.17 1.04
CA LEU A 26 2.76 -15.07 -0.08
C LEU A 26 1.48 -15.71 -0.62
N ASP A 27 0.58 -16.20 0.24
CA ASP A 27 -0.70 -16.76 -0.19
C ASP A 27 -1.59 -15.71 -0.84
N PHE A 28 -1.63 -14.49 -0.28
CA PHE A 28 -2.39 -13.40 -0.86
C PHE A 28 -1.87 -13.02 -2.26
N LEU A 29 -0.54 -13.02 -2.46
CA LEU A 29 0.06 -12.76 -3.77
C LEU A 29 -0.28 -13.83 -4.80
N TYR A 30 -0.30 -15.09 -4.38
CA TYR A 30 -0.57 -16.23 -5.26
C TYR A 30 -2.06 -16.29 -5.66
N GLU A 31 -2.96 -15.97 -4.73
CA GLU A 31 -4.40 -16.19 -4.90
C GLU A 31 -5.15 -14.96 -5.44
N LYS A 32 -4.79 -13.74 -5.02
CA LYS A 32 -5.50 -12.50 -5.39
C LYS A 32 -4.75 -11.61 -6.37
N GLY A 33 -3.51 -11.95 -6.69
CA GLY A 33 -2.72 -11.27 -7.70
C GLY A 33 -1.66 -10.35 -7.13
N ILE A 34 -0.48 -10.43 -7.76
CA ILE A 34 0.76 -9.80 -7.31
C ILE A 34 0.67 -8.27 -7.26
N PHE A 35 -0.21 -7.64 -8.04
CA PHE A 35 -0.29 -6.17 -8.10
C PHE A 35 -1.28 -5.56 -7.09
N THR A 36 -2.05 -6.37 -6.37
CA THR A 36 -3.12 -5.89 -5.47
C THR A 36 -2.61 -4.93 -4.38
N PRO A 37 -1.49 -5.21 -3.68
CA PRO A 37 -0.96 -4.31 -2.65
C PRO A 37 -0.52 -2.94 -3.22
N LEU A 38 0.03 -2.94 -4.45
CA LEU A 38 0.39 -1.72 -5.17
C LEU A 38 -0.83 -0.87 -5.52
N ILE A 39 -1.89 -1.50 -6.04
CA ILE A 39 -3.14 -0.79 -6.38
C ILE A 39 -3.77 -0.18 -5.12
N ILE A 40 -3.83 -0.94 -4.02
CA ILE A 40 -4.34 -0.46 -2.73
C ILE A 40 -3.47 0.70 -2.20
N GLY A 41 -2.15 0.61 -2.33
CA GLY A 41 -1.22 1.66 -1.90
C GLY A 41 -1.41 2.96 -2.68
N VAL A 42 -1.53 2.87 -4.01
CA VAL A 42 -1.80 4.02 -4.88
C VAL A 42 -3.16 4.65 -4.56
N LEU A 43 -4.20 3.83 -4.35
CA LEU A 43 -5.52 4.32 -3.93
C LEU A 43 -5.45 5.01 -2.55
N GLY A 44 -4.64 4.48 -1.63
CA GLY A 44 -4.38 5.09 -0.33
C GLY A 44 -3.70 6.46 -0.44
N ILE A 45 -2.75 6.62 -1.36
CA ILE A 45 -2.07 7.90 -1.64
C ILE A 45 -3.05 8.90 -2.27
N ILE A 46 -3.80 8.50 -3.30
CA ILE A 46 -4.79 9.37 -3.96
C ILE A 46 -5.84 9.83 -2.93
N SER A 47 -6.32 8.92 -2.08
CA SER A 47 -7.25 9.24 -1.01
C SER A 47 -6.63 10.19 0.03
N ALA A 48 -5.35 10.02 0.37
CA ALA A 48 -4.66 10.96 1.27
C ALA A 48 -4.54 12.36 0.65
N LEU A 49 -4.28 12.46 -0.65
CA LEU A 49 -4.17 13.72 -1.39
C LEU A 49 -5.49 14.49 -1.40
N LEU A 50 -6.62 13.78 -1.55
CA LEU A 50 -7.98 14.34 -1.49
C LEU A 50 -8.51 14.54 -0.06
N GLY A 51 -7.80 14.01 0.94
CA GLY A 51 -8.15 14.08 2.36
C GLY A 51 -7.83 15.42 3.04
N MET A 52 -7.89 15.41 4.36
CA MET A 52 -7.63 16.58 5.20
C MET A 52 -6.24 17.19 4.97
N LYS A 53 -6.18 18.52 4.83
CA LYS A 53 -4.93 19.26 4.70
C LYS A 53 -4.14 19.25 6.02
N GLY A 54 -2.81 19.37 5.93
CA GLY A 54 -1.90 19.45 7.07
C GLY A 54 -1.05 18.19 7.26
N THR A 55 -0.44 18.06 8.43
CA THR A 55 0.54 17.02 8.76
C THR A 55 0.00 15.60 8.58
N ILE A 56 -1.28 15.38 8.89
CA ILE A 56 -1.93 14.06 8.77
C ILE A 56 -1.90 13.54 7.33
N ARG A 57 -2.16 14.41 6.33
CA ARG A 57 -2.06 14.02 4.92
C ARG A 57 -0.64 13.62 4.55
N MET A 58 0.36 14.38 5.00
CA MET A 58 1.76 14.08 4.72
C MET A 58 2.14 12.71 5.28
N ILE A 59 1.76 12.43 6.53
CA ILE A 59 2.00 11.14 7.19
C ILE A 59 1.36 9.99 6.42
N LEU A 60 0.09 10.11 6.04
CA LEU A 60 -0.62 9.05 5.31
C LEU A 60 -0.04 8.79 3.92
N ILE A 61 0.38 9.83 3.20
CA ILE A 61 1.08 9.68 1.92
C ILE A 61 2.40 8.94 2.13
N LEU A 62 3.18 9.36 3.13
CA LEU A 62 4.50 8.79 3.40
C LEU A 62 4.40 7.31 3.75
N PHE A 63 3.45 6.93 4.59
CA PHE A 63 3.23 5.53 4.96
C PHE A 63 2.72 4.68 3.78
N ASN A 64 1.73 5.14 3.03
CA ASN A 64 1.26 4.38 1.85
C ASN A 64 2.35 4.26 0.77
N ALA A 65 3.16 5.30 0.57
CA ALA A 65 4.29 5.28 -0.36
C ALA A 65 5.39 4.33 0.12
N PHE A 66 5.73 4.36 1.40
CA PHE A 66 6.73 3.47 1.99
C PHE A 66 6.36 1.99 1.77
N PHE A 67 5.12 1.60 2.09
CA PHE A 67 4.65 0.23 1.86
C PHE A 67 4.63 -0.13 0.37
N SER A 68 4.20 0.78 -0.50
CA SER A 68 4.21 0.55 -1.96
C SER A 68 5.63 0.32 -2.50
N ILE A 69 6.62 1.08 -2.00
CA ILE A 69 8.02 0.94 -2.41
C ILE A 69 8.62 -0.36 -1.84
N ALA A 70 8.39 -0.66 -0.56
CA ALA A 70 8.85 -1.91 0.06
C ALA A 70 8.27 -3.13 -0.67
N PHE A 71 7.00 -3.05 -1.07
CA PHE A 71 6.35 -4.06 -1.88
C PHE A 71 7.00 -4.20 -3.26
N LEU A 72 7.20 -3.09 -3.97
CA LEU A 72 7.87 -3.08 -5.28
C LEU A 72 9.27 -3.71 -5.19
N TYR A 73 10.02 -3.40 -4.14
CA TYR A 73 11.35 -3.98 -3.89
C TYR A 73 11.28 -5.50 -3.69
N THR A 74 10.33 -5.96 -2.87
CA THR A 74 10.11 -7.40 -2.63
C THR A 74 9.71 -8.13 -3.91
N LEU A 75 8.87 -7.49 -4.74
CA LEU A 75 8.45 -8.00 -6.04
C LEU A 75 9.63 -8.09 -7.02
N LEU A 76 10.50 -7.07 -7.07
CA LEU A 76 11.72 -7.10 -7.87
C LEU A 76 12.66 -8.22 -7.44
N ILE A 77 12.86 -8.41 -6.13
CA ILE A 77 13.64 -9.56 -5.62
C ILE A 77 12.96 -10.88 -6.00
N GLY A 78 11.64 -10.99 -5.88
CA GLY A 78 10.91 -12.20 -6.25
C GLY A 78 11.01 -12.54 -7.74
N ILE A 79 11.04 -11.55 -8.62
CA ILE A 79 11.13 -11.78 -10.07
C ILE A 79 12.59 -11.97 -10.53
N PHE A 80 13.51 -11.14 -10.04
CA PHE A 80 14.91 -11.10 -10.53
C PHE A 80 15.89 -11.86 -9.65
N GLY A 81 15.61 -12.01 -8.35
CA GLY A 81 16.50 -12.69 -7.39
C GLY A 81 16.55 -14.20 -7.54
N PHE A 82 15.53 -14.81 -8.14
CA PHE A 82 15.50 -16.25 -8.44
C PHE A 82 16.01 -16.58 -9.86
N GLN A 83 16.57 -15.61 -10.59
CA GLN A 83 17.10 -15.84 -11.95
C GLN A 83 18.51 -16.47 -11.97
N GLN A 84 19.09 -16.81 -10.82
CA GLN A 84 20.34 -17.57 -10.74
C GLN A 84 20.04 -18.99 -10.22
N PRO A 85 20.27 -20.05 -11.03
CA PRO A 85 20.17 -21.44 -10.59
C PRO A 85 21.28 -21.82 -9.60
#